data_AF-X1ISM1-F1
#
_entry.id   AF-X1ISM1-F1
#
_cell.length_a   1.000
_cell.length_b   1.000
_cell.length_c   1.000
_cell.angle_alpha   90.00
_cell.angle_beta   90.00
_cell.angle_gamma   90.00
#
_symmetry.space_group_name_H-M   'P 1'
#
loop_
_entity.id
_entity.type
_entity.pdbx_description
1 polymer ?
#
loop_
_entity_poly.entity_id
_entity_poly.type
_entity_poly.pdbx_seq_one_letter_code
_entity_poly.pdbx_strand_id
1 'polypeptide(L)' 'MDKVEVLGRDPVGEKPLYYRWIDGEVVIDSRDIRELVRPGDKMERLAMLQYLYHQYVPGGGTFYEDIF' A
#
# COMPACT_ATOMS: atom_id res chain seq x y z
N MET A 1 14.70 -7.02 24.93
CA MET A 1 14.88 -6.89 23.47
C MET A 1 13.52 -6.54 22.91
N ASP A 2 13.38 -5.34 22.37
CA ASP A 2 12.16 -4.97 21.64
C ASP A 2 12.09 -5.83 20.37
N LYS A 3 10.90 -6.40 20.11
CA LYS A 3 10.65 -7.14 18.86
C LYS A 3 10.45 -6.13 17.73
N VAL A 4 11.14 -6.34 16.62
CA VAL A 4 10.96 -5.58 15.38
C VAL A 4 10.33 -6.50 14.35
N GLU A 5 9.23 -6.04 13.76
CA GLU A 5 8.60 -6.71 12.61
C GLU A 5 9.06 -6.04 11.31
N VAL A 6 9.36 -6.86 10.30
CA VAL A 6 9.88 -6.40 9.01
C VAL A 6 8.96 -6.92 7.92
N LEU A 7 8.44 -6.00 7.11
CA LEU A 7 7.65 -6.30 5.92
C LEU A 7 8.56 -6.32 4.69
N GLY A 8 8.41 -7.36 3.87
CA GLY A 8 9.22 -7.54 2.66
C GLY A 8 8.34 -7.89 1.47
N ARG A 9 8.54 -7.17 0.37
CA ARG A 9 7.92 -7.41 -0.94
C ARG A 9 9.01 -7.44 -2.00
N ASP A 10 8.82 -8.26 -3.03
CA ASP A 10 9.76 -8.29 -4.16
C ASP A 10 9.74 -6.95 -4.93
N PRO A 11 10.85 -6.52 -5.56
CA PRO A 11 10.91 -5.24 -6.26
C PRO A 11 9.92 -5.09 -7.43
N VAL A 12 9.52 -6.22 -8.03
CA VAL A 12 8.57 -6.25 -9.15
C VAL A 12 7.14 -6.13 -8.63
N GLY A 13 6.90 -6.50 -7.37
CA GLY A 13 5.61 -6.52 -6.72
C GLY A 13 4.71 -7.65 -7.19
N GLU A 14 5.28 -8.80 -7.56
CA GLU A 14 4.53 -9.97 -8.07
C GLU A 14 3.43 -10.42 -7.10
N LYS A 15 3.75 -10.41 -5.80
CA LYS A 15 2.73 -10.60 -4.75
C LYS A 15 2.38 -9.26 -4.11
N PRO A 16 1.09 -8.98 -3.87
CA PRO A 16 0.69 -7.79 -3.15
C PRO A 16 1.10 -7.89 -1.67
N LEU A 17 1.48 -6.77 -1.10
CA LEU A 17 1.63 -6.59 0.33
C LEU A 17 1.27 -5.14 0.60
N TYR A 18 0.28 -4.94 1.46
CA TYR A 18 -0.21 -3.63 1.85
C TYR A 18 -0.24 -3.51 3.36
N TYR A 19 0.02 -2.32 3.89
CA TYR A 19 -0.23 -1.99 5.29
C TYR A 19 -0.76 -0.58 5.48
N ARG A 20 -1.45 -0.38 6.59
CA ARG A 20 -1.97 0.91 7.05
C ARG A 20 -1.94 0.99 8.56
N TRP A 21 -1.72 2.20 9.09
CA TRP A 21 -1.93 2.50 10.50
C TRP A 21 -3.39 2.89 10.77
N ILE A 22 -4.02 2.20 11.71
CA ILE A 22 -5.39 2.41 12.16
C ILE A 22 -5.37 2.46 13.68
N ASP A 23 -5.76 3.60 14.27
CA ASP A 23 -5.92 3.75 15.72
C ASP A 23 -4.69 3.33 16.56
N GLY A 24 -3.48 3.52 15.99
CA GLY A 24 -2.21 3.17 16.62
C GLY A 24 -1.76 1.72 16.38
N GLU A 25 -2.54 0.93 15.68
CA GLU A 25 -2.21 -0.45 15.27
C GLU A 25 -1.86 -0.50 13.78
N VAL A 26 -0.94 -1.41 13.42
CA VAL A 26 -0.64 -1.69 12.02
C VAL A 26 -1.53 -2.85 11.53
N VAL A 27 -2.25 -2.61 10.44
CA VAL A 27 -3.05 -3.63 9.75
C VAL A 27 -2.36 -3.97 8.45
N ILE A 28 -2.17 -5.27 8.20
CA ILE A 28 -1.42 -5.79 7.06
C ILE A 28 -2.34 -6.71 6.25
N ASP A 29 -2.39 -6.55 4.93
CA ASP A 29 -3.03 -7.50 4.02
C ASP A 29 -2.10 -7.84 2.83
N SER A 30 -1.82 -9.14 2.64
CA SER A 30 -0.92 -9.66 1.60
C SER A 30 -1.66 -10.15 0.35
N ARG A 31 -2.93 -9.78 0.18
CA ARG A 31 -3.81 -10.27 -0.88
C ARG A 31 -4.50 -9.11 -1.59
N ASP A 32 -5.02 -8.15 -0.83
CA ASP A 32 -5.87 -7.11 -1.37
C ASP A 32 -5.87 -5.82 -0.55
N ILE A 33 -5.85 -4.68 -1.24
CA ILE A 33 -5.90 -3.35 -0.64
C ILE A 33 -7.29 -2.98 -0.13
N ARG A 34 -8.36 -3.60 -0.66
CA ARG A 34 -9.76 -3.24 -0.36
C ARG A 34 -10.12 -3.34 1.11
N GLU A 35 -9.47 -4.22 1.87
CA GLU A 35 -9.66 -4.36 3.31
C GLU A 35 -9.07 -3.18 4.11
N LEU A 36 -8.17 -2.40 3.51
CA LEU A 36 -7.50 -1.26 4.14
C LEU A 36 -8.11 0.10 3.73
N VAL A 37 -8.88 0.13 2.65
CA VAL A 37 -9.51 1.34 2.11
C VAL A 37 -10.74 1.71 2.94
N ARG A 38 -10.86 3.00 3.27
CA ARG A 38 -11.96 3.60 4.02
C ARG A 38 -12.60 4.74 3.24
N PRO A 39 -13.91 5.03 3.46
CA PRO A 39 -14.54 6.21 2.92
C PRO A 39 -13.79 7.49 3.31
N GLY A 40 -13.46 8.32 2.32
CA GLY A 40 -12.74 9.59 2.52
C GLY A 40 -11.22 9.49 2.42
N ASP A 41 -10.66 8.30 2.19
CA ASP A 41 -9.23 8.16 1.92
C ASP A 41 -8.81 9.00 0.71
N LYS A 42 -7.68 9.69 0.86
CA LYS A 42 -7.11 10.53 -0.19
C LYS A 42 -6.37 9.67 -1.20
N MET A 43 -6.55 10.05 -2.46
CA MET A 43 -5.87 9.40 -3.58
C MET A 43 -4.48 10.01 -3.78
N GLU A 44 -3.48 9.16 -3.98
CA GLU A 44 -2.12 9.59 -4.33
C GLU A 44 -2.08 10.01 -5.80
N ARG A 45 -1.96 11.33 -6.02
CA ARG A 45 -2.03 11.94 -7.36
C ARG A 45 -0.93 11.42 -8.28
N LEU A 46 0.28 11.19 -7.77
CA LEU A 46 1.38 10.69 -8.59
C LEU A 46 1.11 9.25 -9.04
N ALA A 47 0.56 8.40 -8.18
CA ALA A 47 0.18 7.04 -8.52
C ALA A 47 -0.91 7.02 -9.61
N MET A 48 -1.86 7.95 -9.56
CA MET A 48 -2.84 8.11 -10.64
C MET A 48 -2.19 8.47 -11.97
N LEU A 49 -1.23 9.40 -11.97
CA LEU A 49 -0.50 9.79 -13.18
C LEU A 49 0.35 8.64 -13.73
N GLN A 50 1.02 7.90 -12.84
CA GLN A 50 1.80 6.72 -13.19
C GLN A 50 0.92 5.65 -13.82
N TYR A 51 -0.26 5.38 -13.23
CA TYR A 51 -1.20 4.43 -13.81
C TYR A 51 -1.69 4.86 -15.19
N LEU A 52 -2.01 6.14 -15.38
CA LEU A 52 -2.44 6.64 -16.68
C LEU A 52 -1.35 6.47 -17.75
N TYR A 53 -0.08 6.62 -17.38
CA TYR A 53 1.05 6.51 -18.30
C TYR A 53 1.54 5.06 -18.52
N HIS A 54 1.63 4.26 -17.45
CA HIS A 54 2.22 2.92 -17.44
C HIS A 54 1.18 1.79 -17.43
N GLN A 55 -0.09 2.07 -17.15
CA GLN A 55 -1.15 1.08 -16.86
C GLN A 55 -0.89 0.22 -15.60
N TYR A 56 0.06 0.65 -14.76
CA TYR A 56 0.29 0.11 -13.41
C TYR A 56 0.92 1.20 -12.53
N VAL A 57 0.86 1.00 -11.21
CA VAL A 57 1.60 1.82 -10.23
C VAL A 57 2.91 1.09 -9.92
N PRO A 58 4.08 1.71 -10.19
CA PRO A 58 5.38 1.12 -9.88
C PRO A 58 5.49 0.66 -8.42
N GLY A 59 6.24 -0.42 -8.21
CA GLY A 59 6.34 -1.11 -6.93
C GLY A 59 6.72 -0.21 -5.76
N GLY A 60 6.07 -0.46 -4.61
CA GLY A 60 6.21 0.34 -3.39
C GLY A 60 5.21 1.48 -3.24
N GLY A 61 4.42 1.80 -4.28
CA GLY A 61 3.32 2.76 -4.20
C GLY A 61 1.94 2.09 -4.28
N THR A 62 0.93 2.78 -3.74
CA THR A 62 -0.49 2.46 -3.93
C THR A 62 -1.25 3.68 -4.47
N PHE A 63 -2.55 3.53 -4.76
CA PHE A 63 -3.40 4.64 -5.16
C PHE A 63 -3.80 5.57 -4.02
N TYR A 64 -3.40 5.30 -2.77
CA TYR A 64 -3.84 6.01 -1.58
C TYR A 64 -2.64 6.56 -0.81
N GLU A 65 -2.78 7.75 -0.23
CA GLU A 65 -1.68 8.44 0.49
C GLU A 65 -1.23 7.69 1.76
N ASP A 66 -2.16 7.00 2.43
CA ASP A 66 -1.94 6.37 3.75
C ASP A 66 -1.93 4.83 3.72
N ILE A 67 -1.82 4.24 2.52
CA ILE A 67 -1.68 2.79 2.34
C ILE A 67 -0.40 2.52 1.55
N PHE A 68 0.45 1.65 2.08
CA PHE A 68 1.78 1.37 1.57
C PHE A 68 1.92 -0.09 1.17
#